data_AF-A0A660RLL5-F1
#
_entry.id   AF-A0A660RLL5-F1
#
_cell.length_a   1.000
_cell.length_b   1.000
_cell.length_c   1.000
_cell.angle_alpha   90.00
_cell.angle_beta   90.00
_cell.angle_gamma   90.00
#
_symmetry.space_group_name_H-M   'P 1'
#
loop_
_entity.id
_entity.type
_entity.pdbx_description
1 polymer ?
#
loop_
_entity_poly.entity_id
_entity_poly.type
_entity_poly.pdbx_seq_one_letter_code
_entity_poly.pdbx_strand_id
1 'polypeptide(L)'
;PGSIFSSQSEGTHYLIKQGANVVTSPEEILDYFGWKKENTLSDEHPEIEITDDEKEILSLLSPYPQHIEEIFTKVNKPPFEVLSILTELELKGLIENLPGKYVKLKINL
;
A
#
# COMPACT_ATOMS: atom_id res chain seq x y z
N PRO A 1 25.32 -1.72 -9.41
CA PRO A 1 26.79 -1.93 -9.25
C PRO A 1 27.23 -1.27 -7.92
N GLY A 2 28.32 -1.75 -7.32
CA GLY A 2 28.81 -1.22 -6.03
C GLY A 2 30.31 -0.85 -6.05
N SER A 3 30.83 -0.40 -4.92
CA SER A 3 32.23 0.03 -4.75
C SER A 3 33.22 -1.11 -5.03
N ILE A 4 34.31 -0.81 -5.74
CA ILE A 4 35.40 -1.76 -6.02
C ILE A 4 36.20 -2.18 -4.75
N PHE A 5 36.06 -1.41 -3.66
CA PHE A 5 36.71 -1.72 -2.39
C PHE A 5 35.81 -2.53 -1.44
N SER A 6 34.55 -2.80 -1.83
CA SER A 6 33.60 -3.55 -1.01
C SER A 6 33.53 -5.01 -1.45
N SER A 7 33.84 -5.94 -0.55
CA SER A 7 33.71 -7.39 -0.80
C SER A 7 32.27 -7.81 -1.11
N GLN A 8 31.27 -7.07 -0.63
CA GLN A 8 29.85 -7.33 -0.90
C GLN A 8 29.47 -7.06 -2.37
N SER A 9 30.31 -6.35 -3.13
CA SER A 9 30.06 -6.03 -4.54
C SER A 9 30.65 -7.05 -5.52
N GLU A 10 31.46 -8.00 -5.06
CA GLU A 10 32.17 -8.97 -5.91
C GLU A 10 31.24 -9.78 -6.81
N GLY A 11 30.12 -10.29 -6.26
CA GLY A 11 29.15 -11.06 -7.03
C GLY A 11 28.48 -10.24 -8.14
N THR A 12 28.11 -9.00 -7.84
CA THR A 12 27.53 -8.09 -8.84
C THR A 12 28.55 -7.77 -9.93
N HIS A 13 29.81 -7.50 -9.57
CA HIS A 13 30.88 -7.25 -10.55
C HIS A 13 31.18 -8.48 -11.41
N TYR A 14 31.13 -9.68 -10.83
CA TYR A 14 31.29 -10.93 -11.58
C TYR A 14 30.20 -11.08 -12.65
N LEU A 15 28.93 -10.88 -12.28
CA LEU A 15 27.82 -10.98 -13.23
C LEU A 15 27.95 -9.96 -14.37
N ILE A 16 28.34 -8.72 -14.08
CA ILE A 16 28.59 -7.70 -15.10
C ILE A 16 29.72 -8.13 -16.05
N LYS A 17 30.80 -8.74 -15.52
CA LYS A 17 31.88 -9.31 -16.36
C LYS A 17 31.41 -10.46 -17.25
N GLN A 18 30.37 -11.19 -16.84
CA GLN A 18 29.75 -12.26 -17.64
C GLN A 18 28.72 -11.73 -18.65
N GLY A 19 28.57 -10.40 -18.78
CA GLY A 19 27.66 -9.78 -19.74
C GLY A 19 26.29 -9.40 -19.17
N ALA A 20 26.11 -9.42 -17.84
CA ALA A 20 24.90 -8.86 -17.24
C ALA A 20 24.84 -7.34 -17.47
N ASN A 21 23.64 -6.84 -17.78
CA ASN A 21 23.38 -5.42 -17.91
C ASN A 21 23.49 -4.72 -16.55
N VAL A 22 24.07 -3.53 -16.57
CA VAL A 22 24.08 -2.64 -15.41
C VAL A 22 22.75 -1.90 -15.37
N VAL A 23 22.01 -2.05 -14.28
CA VAL A 23 20.77 -1.29 -14.03
C VAL A 23 20.97 -0.35 -12.84
N THR A 24 20.42 0.86 -12.95
CA THR A 24 20.46 1.88 -11.88
C THR A 24 19.10 2.21 -11.30
N SER A 25 18.04 1.72 -11.94
CA SER A 25 16.65 1.96 -11.57
C SER A 25 15.78 0.74 -11.89
N PRO A 26 14.65 0.53 -11.19
CA PRO A 26 13.70 -0.54 -11.50
C PRO A 26 13.13 -0.46 -12.92
N GLU A 27 12.96 0.74 -13.45
CA GLU A 27 12.39 1.01 -14.77
C GLU A 27 13.21 0.37 -15.90
N GLU A 28 14.54 0.37 -15.78
CA GLU A 28 15.44 -0.26 -16.75
C GLU A 28 15.22 -1.79 -16.86
N ILE A 29 14.79 -2.43 -15.76
CA ILE A 29 14.44 -3.86 -15.77
C ILE A 29 13.13 -4.07 -16.52
N LEU A 30 12.13 -3.23 -16.25
CA LEU A 30 10.82 -3.28 -16.93
C LEU A 30 10.99 -3.11 -18.45
N ASP A 31 11.76 -2.09 -18.86
CA ASP A 31 12.05 -1.81 -20.26
C ASP A 31 12.78 -2.96 -20.95
N TYR A 32 13.74 -3.60 -20.27
CA TYR A 32 14.48 -4.76 -20.81
C TYR A 32 13.56 -5.93 -21.16
N PHE A 33 12.53 -6.19 -20.36
CA PHE A 33 11.52 -7.21 -20.64
C PHE A 33 10.42 -6.75 -21.60
N GLY A 34 10.45 -5.48 -22.05
CA GLY A 34 9.37 -4.88 -22.81
C GLY A 34 8.09 -4.70 -22.01
N TRP A 35 8.18 -4.77 -20.67
CA TRP A 35 7.09 -4.45 -19.76
C TRP A 35 6.94 -2.95 -19.70
N LYS A 36 6.25 -2.42 -20.71
CA LYS A 36 5.79 -1.04 -20.64
C LYS A 36 4.91 -0.94 -19.41
N LYS A 37 5.24 -0.02 -18.51
CA LYS A 37 4.23 0.56 -17.64
C LYS A 37 3.24 1.19 -18.60
N GLU A 38 2.14 0.50 -18.88
CA GLU A 38 1.00 1.16 -19.49
C GLU A 38 0.72 2.32 -18.54
N ASN A 39 0.97 3.55 -19.01
CA ASN A 39 0.32 4.70 -18.42
C ASN A 39 -1.16 4.55 -18.78
N THR A 40 -1.82 3.58 -18.15
CA THR A 40 -3.23 3.67 -17.87
C THR A 40 -3.34 4.88 -16.95
N LEU A 41 -3.43 6.06 -17.60
CA LEU A 41 -4.18 7.20 -17.10
C LEU A 41 -5.68 6.88 -17.07
N SER A 42 -6.07 5.61 -17.18
CA SER A 42 -7.18 5.12 -16.40
C SER A 42 -6.64 4.65 -15.05
N ASP A 43 -6.98 5.42 -14.02
CA ASP A 43 -7.20 4.90 -12.69
C ASP A 43 -8.29 3.80 -12.76
N GLU A 44 -8.00 2.68 -13.44
CA GLU A 44 -8.71 1.41 -13.27
C GLU A 44 -8.14 0.73 -12.02
N HIS A 45 -8.06 1.50 -10.92
CA HIS A 45 -8.52 0.90 -9.69
C HIS A 45 -9.97 0.53 -9.99
N PRO A 46 -10.42 -0.73 -9.80
CA PRO A 46 -11.85 -0.97 -9.78
C PRO A 46 -12.41 0.08 -8.83
N GLU A 47 -13.29 0.95 -9.33
CA GLU A 47 -13.87 2.04 -8.55
C GLU A 47 -14.41 1.35 -7.30
N ILE A 48 -13.70 1.51 -6.19
CA ILE A 48 -14.01 0.74 -5.00
C ILE A 48 -15.40 1.25 -4.64
N GLU A 49 -16.41 0.40 -4.79
CA GLU A 49 -17.77 0.79 -4.46
C GLU A 49 -17.81 0.99 -2.96
N ILE A 50 -17.90 2.26 -2.55
CA ILE A 50 -17.96 2.66 -1.14
C ILE A 50 -19.39 3.13 -0.88
N THR A 51 -20.05 2.47 0.06
CA THR A 51 -21.38 2.85 0.56
C THR A 51 -21.31 4.17 1.34
N ASP A 52 -22.45 4.82 1.57
CA ASP A 52 -22.47 6.07 2.34
C ASP A 52 -22.01 5.88 3.79
N ASP A 53 -22.31 4.72 4.38
CA ASP A 53 -21.87 4.33 5.73
C ASP A 53 -20.35 4.13 5.80
N GLU A 54 -19.76 3.51 4.78
CA GLU A 54 -18.31 3.39 4.67
C GLU A 54 -17.62 4.74 4.48
N LYS A 55 -18.19 5.64 3.68
CA LYS A 55 -17.68 7.01 3.50
C LYS A 55 -17.71 7.79 4.81
N GLU A 56 -18.78 7.66 5.59
CA GLU A 56 -18.91 8.29 6.90
C GLU A 56 -17.76 7.86 7.81
N ILE A 57 -17.51 6.55 7.95
CA ILE A 57 -16.44 6.04 8.80
C ILE A 57 -15.05 6.42 8.28
N LEU A 58 -14.82 6.31 6.96
CA LEU A 58 -13.55 6.72 6.34
C LEU A 58 -13.22 8.19 6.61
N SER A 59 -14.21 9.07 6.60
CA SER A 59 -14.01 10.50 6.86
C SER A 59 -13.55 10.82 8.29
N LEU A 60 -13.74 9.90 9.24
CA LEU A 60 -13.33 10.02 10.64
C LEU A 60 -11.93 9.47 10.91
N LEU A 61 -11.38 8.70 9.98
CA LEU A 61 -10.09 8.03 10.10
C LEU A 61 -8.94 8.93 9.61
N SER A 62 -7.78 8.70 10.19
CA SER A 62 -6.54 9.37 9.82
C SER A 62 -5.42 8.35 9.55
N PRO A 63 -4.30 8.77 8.97
CA PRO A 63 -3.11 7.93 8.85
C PRO A 63 -2.48 7.52 10.19
N TYR A 64 -2.87 8.18 11.29
CA TYR A 64 -2.38 7.87 12.63
C TYR A 64 -3.32 6.88 13.33
N PRO A 65 -2.78 5.92 14.12
CA PRO A 65 -3.60 4.97 14.86
C PRO A 65 -4.62 5.67 15.78
N GLN A 66 -5.90 5.31 15.62
CA GLN A 66 -7.00 5.76 16.46
C GLN A 66 -7.67 4.56 17.13
N HIS A 67 -8.04 4.70 18.40
CA HIS A 67 -8.73 3.62 19.10
C HIS A 67 -10.17 3.51 18.58
N ILE A 68 -10.65 2.28 18.36
CA ILE A 68 -11.99 2.04 17.80
C ILE A 68 -13.10 2.67 18.66
N GLU A 69 -12.91 2.78 19.98
CA GLU A 69 -13.90 3.46 20.85
C GLU A 69 -14.11 4.93 20.49
N GLU A 70 -13.09 5.63 20.02
CA GLU A 70 -13.24 7.03 19.56
C GLU A 70 -14.16 7.12 18.34
N ILE A 71 -14.14 6.10 17.48
CA ILE A 71 -15.00 6.01 16.31
C ILE A 71 -16.44 5.78 16.78
N PHE A 72 -16.68 4.82 17.69
CA PHE A 72 -18.02 4.54 18.24
C PHE A 72 -18.71 5.79 18.81
N THR A 73 -17.95 6.73 19.40
CA THR A 73 -18.54 7.97 19.94
C THR A 73 -18.92 9.01 18.88
N LYS A 74 -18.41 8.88 17.66
CA LYS A 74 -18.57 9.85 16.57
C LYS A 74 -19.60 9.42 15.52
N VAL A 75 -19.88 8.12 15.42
CA VAL A 75 -20.89 7.56 14.52
C VAL A 75 -22.18 7.24 15.28
N ASN A 76 -23.33 7.56 14.67
CA ASN A 76 -24.64 7.22 15.23
C ASN A 76 -25.08 5.81 14.80
N LYS A 77 -24.25 4.80 15.09
CA LYS A 77 -24.48 3.39 14.74
C LYS A 77 -24.10 2.47 15.91
N PRO A 78 -24.75 1.31 16.07
CA PRO A 78 -24.37 0.38 17.10
C PRO A 78 -22.96 -0.20 16.84
N PRO A 79 -22.20 -0.57 17.88
CA PRO A 79 -20.81 -1.01 17.73
C PRO A 79 -20.59 -2.18 16.76
N PHE A 80 -21.55 -3.10 16.67
CA PHE A 80 -21.45 -4.26 15.78
C PHE A 80 -21.49 -3.85 14.29
N GLU A 81 -22.26 -2.83 13.92
CA GLU A 81 -22.31 -2.31 12.55
C GLU A 81 -20.99 -1.63 12.19
N VAL A 82 -20.47 -0.79 13.09
CA VAL A 82 -19.18 -0.11 12.90
C VAL A 82 -18.05 -1.12 12.71
N LEU A 83 -18.02 -2.20 13.50
CA LEU A 83 -17.04 -3.27 13.34
C LEU A 83 -17.19 -4.02 12.01
N SER A 84 -18.42 -4.27 11.55
CA SER A 84 -18.67 -4.88 10.24
C SER A 84 -18.12 -4.00 9.12
N ILE A 85 -18.42 -2.70 9.16
CA ILE A 85 -17.96 -1.74 8.15
C ILE A 85 -16.42 -1.61 8.16
N LEU A 86 -15.80 -1.52 9.34
CA LEU A 86 -14.33 -1.49 9.44
C LEU A 86 -13.69 -2.76 8.85
N THR A 87 -14.33 -3.92 9.01
CA THR A 87 -13.86 -5.17 8.42
C THR A 87 -13.96 -5.14 6.89
N GLU A 88 -15.07 -4.63 6.34
CA GLU A 88 -15.26 -4.47 4.89
C GLU A 88 -14.22 -3.50 4.29
N LEU A 89 -13.98 -2.37 4.96
CA LEU A 89 -12.97 -1.39 4.58
C LEU A 89 -11.53 -1.95 4.61
N GLU A 90 -11.22 -2.83 5.56
CA GLU A 90 -9.93 -3.53 5.64
C GLU A 90 -9.77 -4.51 4.47
N LEU A 91 -10.81 -5.28 4.15
CA LEU A 91 -10.82 -6.19 3.00
C LEU A 91 -10.68 -5.44 1.68
N LYS A 92 -11.24 -4.23 1.58
CA LYS A 92 -11.05 -3.29 0.45
C LYS A 92 -9.65 -2.66 0.44
N GLY A 93 -8.84 -2.88 1.48
CA GLY A 93 -7.48 -2.37 1.59
C GLY A 93 -7.39 -0.88 1.85
N LEU A 94 -8.47 -0.24 2.33
CA LEU A 94 -8.52 1.20 2.60
C LEU A 94 -8.01 1.56 4.00
N ILE A 95 -8.05 0.60 4.93
CA ILE A 95 -7.63 0.76 6.32
C ILE A 95 -6.75 -0.41 6.77
N GLU A 96 -6.11 -0.27 7.92
CA GLU A 96 -5.31 -1.30 8.58
C GLU A 96 -5.75 -1.44 10.04
N ASN A 97 -6.12 -2.65 10.47
CA ASN A 97 -6.33 -2.96 11.89
C ASN A 97 -4.99 -3.26 12.57
N LEU A 98 -4.81 -2.69 13.76
CA LEU A 98 -3.62 -2.80 14.57
C LEU A 98 -3.94 -3.49 15.91
N PRO A 99 -2.95 -4.12 16.56
CA PRO A 99 -3.12 -4.72 17.88
C PRO A 99 -3.67 -3.72 18.89
N GLY A 100 -4.52 -4.20 19.82
CA GLY A 100 -5.10 -3.35 20.86
C GLY A 100 -6.30 -2.51 20.40
N LYS A 101 -7.00 -2.92 19.33
CA LYS A 101 -8.20 -2.25 18.79
C LYS A 101 -7.92 -0.83 18.27
N TYR A 102 -6.77 -0.68 17.61
CA TYR A 102 -6.42 0.54 16.89
C TYR A 102 -6.64 0.35 15.40
N VAL A 103 -7.00 1.42 14.71
CA VAL A 103 -7.23 1.42 13.26
C VAL A 103 -6.69 2.72 12.66
N LYS A 104 -6.21 2.66 11.42
CA LYS A 104 -5.73 3.83 10.65
C LYS A 104 -6.01 3.65 9.16
N LEU A 105 -5.97 4.75 8.41
CA LEU A 105 -5.99 4.71 6.94
C LEU A 105 -4.72 4.04 6.41
N LYS A 106 -4.88 3.25 5.34
CA LYS A 106 -3.76 2.67 4.61
C LYS A 106 -3.29 3.67 3.54
N ILE A 107 -2.05 4.17 3.67
CA ILE A 107 -1.45 5.02 2.64
C ILE A 107 -0.80 4.09 1.60
N ASN A 108 -1.33 4.06 0.38
CA ASN A 108 -0.66 3.47 -0.76
C ASN A 108 0.44 4.46 -1.21
N LEU A 109 1.71 4.08 -1.04
CA LEU A 109 2.88 4.80 -1.59
C LEU A 109 3.13 4.38 -3.04
#